data_AF-A0A2J7RJC1-F1
#
_entry.id   AF-A0A2J7RJC1-F1
#
_cell.length_a   1.000
_cell.length_b   1.000
_cell.length_c   1.000
_cell.angle_alpha   90.00
_cell.angle_beta   90.00
_cell.angle_gamma   90.00
#
_symmetry.space_group_name_H-M   'P 1'
#
loop_
_entity.id
_entity.type
_entity.pdbx_description
1 polymer ?
#
loop_
_entity_poly.entity_id
_entity_poly.type
_entity_poly.pdbx_seq_one_letter_code
_entity_poly.pdbx_strand_id
1 'polypeptide(L)'
;MSIDDKPCSGRPSTAQTHENVEKIREIIKEDRRRTIEEIVELSSDWFFHHDNAPAHTALSVRQFLTKNGMTPVPHPPYSPDLAPCDFFFFPRMKRDMKGKNDGGAVKHLKR
;
A
#
# COMPACT_ATOMS: atom_id res chain seq x y z
N MET A 1 19.79 -25.70 -25.16
CA MET A 1 19.12 -24.39 -25.18
C MET A 1 18.89 -24.00 -23.73
N SER A 2 19.66 -23.04 -23.21
CA SER A 2 19.55 -22.59 -21.82
C SER A 2 18.36 -21.63 -21.74
N ILE A 3 17.35 -22.00 -20.96
CA ILE A 3 16.23 -21.12 -20.59
C ILE A 3 16.62 -20.35 -19.34
N ASP A 4 17.66 -19.52 -19.44
CA ASP A 4 17.97 -18.60 -18.36
C ASP A 4 16.94 -17.46 -18.42
N ASP A 5 16.08 -17.42 -17.39
CA ASP A 5 15.16 -16.33 -17.17
C ASP A 5 15.94 -15.01 -17.09
N LYS A 6 15.61 -14.08 -17.98
CA LYS A 6 16.19 -12.73 -17.94
C LYS A 6 15.91 -12.12 -16.57
N PRO A 7 16.86 -11.38 -15.97
CA PRO A 7 16.61 -10.72 -14.70
C PRO A 7 15.40 -9.80 -14.87
N CYS A 8 14.32 -10.12 -14.15
CA CYS A 8 13.19 -9.24 -14.04
C CYS A 8 13.71 -7.93 -13.47
N SER A 9 13.68 -6.86 -14.26
CA SER A 9 13.75 -5.50 -13.74
C SER A 9 12.48 -5.28 -12.93
N GLY A 10 12.44 -5.85 -11.72
CA GLY A 10 11.35 -5.63 -10.78
C GLY A 10 11.19 -4.13 -10.54
N ARG A 11 9.96 -3.74 -10.18
CA ARG A 11 9.57 -2.37 -9.81
C ARG A 11 10.68 -1.76 -8.94
N PRO A 12 11.25 -0.59 -9.30
CA PRO A 12 12.17 0.08 -8.40
C PRO A 12 11.44 0.29 -7.07
N SER A 13 11.92 -0.36 -6.02
CA SER A 13 11.40 -0.16 -4.68
C SER A 13 11.97 1.17 -4.19
N THR A 14 11.47 2.28 -4.74
CA THR A 14 11.83 3.63 -4.29
C THR A 14 11.53 3.81 -2.79
N ALA A 15 10.68 2.94 -2.23
CA ALA A 15 10.38 2.87 -0.80
C ALA A 15 11.52 2.26 0.05
N GLN A 16 12.34 1.36 -0.51
CA GLN A 16 13.38 0.65 0.22
C GLN A 16 14.77 1.13 -0.19
N THR A 17 15.12 2.35 0.21
CA THR A 17 16.51 2.82 0.16
C THR A 17 17.28 2.31 1.38
N HIS A 18 18.60 2.18 1.25
CA HIS A 18 19.46 1.79 2.38
C HIS A 18 19.31 2.78 3.55
N GLU A 19 19.17 4.06 3.25
CA GLU A 19 18.97 5.15 4.20
C GLU A 19 17.67 4.99 4.99
N ASN A 20 16.53 4.74 4.32
CA ASN A 20 15.24 4.55 4.99
C ASN A 20 15.26 3.33 5.91
N VAL A 21 15.93 2.25 5.48
CA VAL A 21 16.06 1.02 6.28
C VAL A 21 16.91 1.26 7.52
N GLU A 22 18.06 1.93 7.40
CA GLU A 22 18.91 2.22 8.55
C GLU A 22 18.25 3.21 9.52
N LYS A 23 17.54 4.23 9.01
CA LYS A 23 16.78 5.17 9.83
C LYS A 23 15.71 4.47 10.68
N ILE A 24 14.92 3.57 10.08
CA ILE A 24 13.92 2.78 10.82
C ILE A 24 14.61 1.84 11.83
N ARG A 25 15.74 1.23 11.47
CA ARG A 25 16.50 0.36 12.38
C ARG A 25 17.00 1.12 13.60
N GLU A 26 17.53 2.33 13.44
CA GLU A 26 17.96 3.16 14.56
C GLU A 26 16.78 3.54 15.47
N ILE A 27 15.64 3.96 14.89
CA ILE A 27 14.41 4.26 15.65
C ILE A 27 13.95 3.06 16.49
N ILE A 28 14.04 1.84 15.95
CA ILE A 28 13.65 0.61 16.66
C ILE A 28 14.72 0.20 17.70
N LYS A 29 16.01 0.45 17.44
CA LYS A 29 17.10 0.15 18.39
C LYS A 29 17.01 1.03 19.63
N GLU A 30 16.66 2.31 19.47
CA GLU A 30 16.45 3.23 20.59
C GLU A 30 15.35 2.74 21.52
N ASP A 31 14.20 2.36 20.96
CA ASP A 31 13.10 1.80 21.73
C ASP A 31 12.27 0.79 20.91
N ARG A 32 12.35 -0.48 21.33
CA ARG A 32 11.65 -1.60 20.70
C ARG A 32 10.16 -1.68 21.06
N ARG A 33 9.68 -0.84 21.98
CA ARG A 33 8.26 -0.75 22.37
C ARG A 33 7.49 0.30 21.58
N ARG A 34 8.16 1.08 20.73
CA ARG A 34 7.53 2.08 19.88
C ARG A 34 6.46 1.45 19.00
N THR A 35 5.34 2.15 18.90
CA THR A 35 4.24 1.78 18.02
C THR A 35 4.57 2.12 16.57
N ILE A 36 3.84 1.51 15.63
CA ILE A 36 4.00 1.82 14.20
C ILE A 36 3.69 3.31 13.94
N GLU A 37 2.72 3.88 14.66
CA GLU A 37 2.35 5.30 14.55
C GLU A 37 3.51 6.23 14.92
N GLU A 38 4.16 5.98 16.07
CA GLU A 38 5.34 6.75 16.51
C GLU A 38 6.52 6.60 15.54
N ILE A 39 6.75 5.40 15.01
CA ILE A 39 7.83 5.17 14.04
C ILE A 39 7.56 5.94 12.74
N VAL A 40 6.32 5.97 12.28
CA VAL A 40 5.91 6.71 11.08
C VAL A 40 6.06 8.22 11.30
N GLU A 41 5.69 8.72 12.47
CA GLU A 41 5.86 10.13 12.83
C GLU A 41 7.35 10.54 12.88
N LEU A 42 8.19 9.72 13.50
CA LEU A 42 9.64 9.95 13.61
C LEU A 42 10.37 9.80 12.28
N SER A 43 9.93 8.86 11.43
CA SER A 43 10.55 8.68 10.12
C SER A 43 10.09 9.73 9.11
N SER A 44 8.85 10.23 9.18
CA SER A 44 8.26 11.21 8.23
C SER A 44 8.34 10.80 6.74
N ASP A 45 8.75 9.56 6.44
CA ASP A 45 9.00 9.04 5.09
C ASP A 45 7.90 8.07 4.67
N TRP A 46 6.65 8.48 4.81
CA TRP A 46 5.49 7.67 4.44
C TRP A 46 4.71 8.33 3.31
N PHE A 47 4.19 7.48 2.42
CA PHE A 47 3.37 7.94 1.29
C PHE A 47 1.99 7.32 1.35
N PHE A 48 0.99 8.11 0.96
CA PHE A 48 -0.40 7.65 0.89
C PHE A 48 -0.69 7.07 -0.49
N HIS A 49 -1.11 5.80 -0.57
CA HIS A 49 -1.47 5.17 -1.84
C HIS A 49 -2.99 4.96 -1.91
N HIS A 50 -3.62 5.47 -2.96
CA HIS A 50 -5.03 5.25 -3.28
C HIS A 50 -5.24 5.30 -4.80
N ASP A 51 -6.38 4.79 -5.29
CA ASP A 51 -6.70 4.77 -6.71
C ASP A 51 -7.27 6.11 -7.20
N ASN A 52 -7.32 6.31 -8.51
CA ASN A 52 -7.76 7.57 -9.12
C ASN A 52 -9.31 7.66 -9.24
N ALA A 53 -10.06 6.99 -8.36
CA ALA A 53 -11.52 7.04 -8.38
C ALA A 53 -12.02 8.50 -8.19
N PRO A 54 -13.11 8.92 -8.85
CA PRO A 54 -13.58 10.31 -8.79
C PRO A 54 -13.72 10.85 -7.37
N ALA A 55 -14.25 10.04 -6.45
CA ALA A 55 -14.40 10.40 -5.04
C ALA A 55 -13.06 10.71 -4.36
N HIS A 56 -11.98 10.03 -4.72
CA HIS A 56 -10.65 10.22 -4.12
C HIS A 56 -9.86 11.35 -4.79
N THR A 57 -10.28 11.77 -5.98
CA THR A 57 -9.71 12.93 -6.69
C THR A 57 -10.42 14.24 -6.37
N ALA A 58 -11.53 14.19 -5.64
CA ALA A 58 -12.32 15.35 -5.27
C ALA A 58 -11.47 16.41 -4.56
N LEU A 59 -11.81 17.68 -4.80
CA LEU A 59 -11.06 18.81 -4.24
C LEU A 59 -11.05 18.78 -2.70
N SER A 60 -12.17 18.41 -2.08
CA SER A 60 -12.30 18.26 -0.63
C SER A 60 -11.33 17.22 -0.06
N VAL A 61 -11.16 16.09 -0.75
CA VAL A 61 -10.22 15.04 -0.34
C VAL A 61 -8.78 15.50 -0.50
N ARG A 62 -8.44 16.14 -1.62
CA ARG A 62 -7.08 16.69 -1.83
C ARG A 62 -6.71 17.73 -0.78
N GLN A 63 -7.62 18.64 -0.46
CA GLN A 63 -7.42 19.63 0.60
C GLN A 63 -7.23 18.98 1.97
N PHE A 64 -8.02 17.95 2.29
CA PHE A 64 -7.86 17.17 3.51
C PHE A 64 -6.49 16.48 3.58
N LEU A 65 -6.05 15.85 2.50
CA LEU A 65 -4.74 15.17 2.44
C LEU A 65 -3.59 16.17 2.64
N THR A 66 -3.59 17.28 1.91
CA THR A 66 -2.57 18.34 2.07
C THR A 66 -2.57 18.91 3.48
N LYS A 67 -3.74 19.17 4.08
CA LYS A 67 -3.85 19.70 5.44
C LYS A 67 -3.22 18.78 6.50
N ASN A 68 -3.31 17.47 6.29
CA ASN A 68 -2.76 16.48 7.20
C ASN A 68 -1.33 16.02 6.82
N GLY A 69 -0.66 16.70 5.88
CA GLY A 69 0.69 16.34 5.45
C GLY A 69 0.78 14.99 4.70
N MET A 70 -0.34 14.47 4.22
CA MET A 70 -0.40 13.18 3.54
C MET A 70 -0.11 13.39 2.06
N THR A 71 1.07 12.95 1.58
CA THR A 71 1.44 13.07 0.17
C THR A 71 0.94 11.86 -0.60
N PRO A 72 -0.03 12.01 -1.53
CA PRO A 72 -0.54 10.90 -2.31
C PRO A 72 0.46 10.49 -3.41
N VAL A 73 0.67 9.19 -3.57
CA VAL A 73 1.47 8.62 -4.67
C VAL A 73 0.66 8.66 -5.96
N PRO A 74 1.23 9.11 -7.10
CA PRO A 74 0.54 9.03 -8.38
C PRO A 74 0.24 7.58 -8.74
N HIS A 75 -1.02 7.29 -9.07
CA HIS A 75 -1.46 5.96 -9.49
C HIS A 75 -2.01 6.02 -10.93
N PRO A 76 -1.51 5.17 -11.85
CA PRO A 76 -2.02 5.13 -13.21
C PRO A 76 -3.48 4.60 -13.26
N PRO A 77 -4.29 5.05 -14.24
CA PRO A 77 -5.64 4.52 -14.42
C PRO A 77 -5.65 3.00 -14.64
N TYR A 78 -6.69 2.33 -14.13
CA TYR A 78 -6.97 0.91 -14.36
C TYR A 78 -5.79 -0.04 -14.10
N SER A 79 -4.99 0.22 -13.07
CA SER A 79 -3.79 -0.57 -12.75
C SER A 79 -3.90 -1.33 -11.41
N PRO A 80 -4.82 -2.30 -11.30
CA PRO A 80 -5.01 -3.08 -10.07
C PRO A 80 -3.79 -3.92 -9.69
N ASP A 81 -2.94 -4.25 -10.66
CA ASP A 81 -1.65 -4.93 -10.46
C ASP A 81 -0.64 -4.07 -9.69
N LEU A 82 -0.77 -2.73 -9.75
CA LEU A 82 0.09 -1.80 -9.04
C LEU A 82 -0.42 -1.41 -7.66
N ALA A 83 -1.68 -1.71 -7.36
CA ALA A 83 -2.32 -1.44 -6.08
C ALA A 83 -2.04 -2.59 -5.09
N PRO A 84 -1.33 -2.34 -3.97
CA PRO A 84 -0.99 -3.40 -3.01
C PRO A 84 -2.22 -4.13 -2.45
N CYS A 85 -3.32 -3.40 -2.24
CA CYS A 85 -4.57 -3.97 -1.72
C CYS A 85 -5.22 -4.96 -2.69
N ASP A 86 -5.27 -4.62 -3.99
CA ASP A 86 -5.86 -5.46 -5.03
C ASP A 86 -5.02 -6.69 -5.33
N PHE A 87 -3.69 -6.53 -5.37
CA PHE A 87 -2.77 -7.63 -5.70
C PHE A 87 -2.57 -8.60 -4.53
N PHE A 88 -2.37 -8.10 -3.30
CA PHE A 88 -1.92 -8.93 -2.17
C PHE A 88 -3.01 -9.20 -1.15
N PHE A 89 -3.74 -8.16 -0.74
CA PHE A 89 -4.61 -8.23 0.44
C PHE A 89 -5.97 -8.87 0.13
N PHE A 90 -6.72 -8.36 -0.84
CA PHE A 90 -8.06 -8.86 -1.13
C PHE A 90 -8.10 -10.34 -1.57
N PRO A 91 -7.14 -10.88 -2.36
CA PRO A 91 -7.15 -12.30 -2.69
C PRO A 91 -7.02 -13.21 -1.47
N ARG A 92 -6.20 -12.83 -0.48
CA ARG A 92 -6.04 -13.58 0.77
C ARG A 92 -7.32 -13.55 1.59
N MET A 93 -7.90 -12.37 1.77
CA MET A 93 -9.17 -12.22 2.48
C MET A 93 -10.29 -13.05 1.83
N LYS A 94 -10.43 -12.99 0.50
CA LYS A 94 -11.45 -13.77 -0.22
C LYS A 94 -11.29 -15.26 -0.02
N ARG A 95 -10.04 -15.77 0.03
CA ARG A 95 -9.78 -17.19 0.30
C ARG A 95 -10.26 -17.57 1.70
N ASP A 96 -9.98 -16.73 2.69
CA ASP A 96 -10.31 -17.01 4.09
C ASP A 96 -11.82 -16.85 4.38
N MET A 97 -12.53 -16.11 3.53
CA MET A 97 -14.00 -15.97 3.54
C MET A 97 -14.71 -17.02 2.68
N LYS A 98 -13.99 -17.71 1.78
CA LYS A 98 -14.61 -18.67 0.85
C LYS A 98 -15.21 -19.84 1.63
N GLY A 99 -16.52 -20.04 1.48
CA GLY A 99 -17.27 -21.13 2.13
C GLY A 99 -17.85 -20.78 3.50
N LYS A 100 -17.68 -19.54 3.98
CA LYS A 100 -18.46 -19.01 5.10
C LYS A 100 -19.78 -18.49 4.52
N ASN A 101 -20.87 -19.17 4.87
CA ASN A 101 -22.22 -18.77 4.49
C ASN A 101 -22.64 -17.61 5.40
N ASP A 102 -22.23 -16.40 5.04
CA ASP A 102 -22.74 -15.19 5.68
C ASP A 102 -24.18 -15.04 5.17
N GLY A 103 -25.15 -15.53 5.95
CA GLY A 103 -26.56 -15.56 5.58
C GLY A 103 -27.02 -14.21 5.02
N GLY A 104 -27.10 -14.13 3.69
CA GLY A 104 -27.64 -13.02 2.91
C GLY A 104 -27.01 -11.64 3.17
N ALA A 105 -25.98 -11.26 2.40
CA ALA A 105 -25.92 -10.00 1.65
C ALA A 105 -24.49 -9.60 1.26
N VAL A 106 -23.91 -10.18 0.20
CA VAL A 106 -23.15 -9.41 -0.81
C VAL A 106 -23.20 -10.19 -2.12
N LYS A 107 -24.26 -10.00 -2.90
CA LYS A 107 -24.26 -10.39 -4.31
C LYS A 107 -23.57 -9.25 -5.06
N HIS A 108 -22.56 -9.60 -5.87
CA HIS A 108 -21.66 -8.76 -6.67
C HIS A 108 -20.27 -8.55 -6.05
N LEU A 109 -19.47 -9.62 -6.09
CA LEU A 109 -18.03 -9.49 -6.26
C LEU A 109 -17.53 -10.44 -7.36
N LYS A 110 -18.16 -10.35 -8.53
CA LYS A 110 -17.53 -10.65 -9.81
C LYS A 110 -17.61 -9.38 -10.64
N ARG A 111 -16.46 -8.95 -11.16
CA ARG A 111 -16.42 -8.06 -12.32
C ARG A 111 -17.11 -8.76 -13.49
#